data_AF-C3YRE3-F1
#
_entry.id   AF-C3YRE3-F1
#
_cell.length_a   1.000
_cell.length_b   1.000
_cell.length_c   1.000
_cell.angle_alpha   90.00
_cell.angle_beta   90.00
_cell.angle_gamma   90.00
#
_symmetry.space_group_name_H-M   'P 1'
#
loop_
_entity.id
_entity.type
_entity.pdbx_description
1 polymer ?
#
loop_
_entity_poly.entity_id
_entity_poly.type
_entity_poly.pdbx_seq_one_letter_code
_entity_poly.pdbx_strand_id
1 'polypeptide(L)'
;FHPKVHGTRVCIESNGTVARSNDSFNNSVCFSSVPIKVEEMINLKIIDHDIHNKYESLRFGFTSKDPNSMTVEELPPHSYPTLAFQPGFWVKPLPDSLAHQGGVVTYSVGESGDVTFAVDGEDKGLFFSGVHVSKPLWAVVDIHGSAVAVQFVG
;
A
#
# COMPACT_ATOMS: atom_id res chain seq x y z
N PHE A 1 -3.71 2.17 9.59
CA PHE A 1 -4.69 1.94 8.51
C PHE A 1 -5.98 2.66 8.83
N HIS A 2 -6.61 3.21 7.80
CA HIS A 2 -7.88 3.93 7.91
C HIS A 2 -9.01 2.95 8.32
N PRO A 3 -9.80 3.24 9.38
CA PRO A 3 -10.67 2.23 10.01
C PRO A 3 -12.02 2.01 9.34
N LYS A 4 -12.41 2.88 8.39
CA LYS A 4 -13.76 2.85 7.76
C LYS A 4 -13.74 2.63 6.26
N VAL A 5 -12.75 3.23 5.59
CA VAL A 5 -12.56 3.12 4.14
C VAL A 5 -11.38 2.22 3.89
N HIS A 6 -11.71 0.99 3.52
CA HIS A 6 -10.83 -0.06 3.02
C HIS A 6 -11.71 -1.04 2.24
N GLY A 7 -11.11 -1.92 1.47
CA GLY A 7 -11.82 -2.92 0.69
C GLY A 7 -12.60 -3.88 1.60
N THR A 8 -13.69 -4.44 1.06
CA THR A 8 -14.65 -5.27 1.81
C THR A 8 -14.06 -6.60 2.32
N ARG A 9 -12.88 -6.99 1.83
CA ARG A 9 -12.16 -8.20 2.27
C ARG A 9 -11.03 -7.91 3.24
N VAL A 10 -10.82 -6.63 3.56
CA VAL A 10 -9.83 -6.19 4.55
C VAL A 10 -10.46 -6.11 5.92
N CYS A 11 -9.80 -6.73 6.90
CA CYS A 11 -10.01 -6.50 8.31
C CYS A 11 -8.87 -5.63 8.85
N ILE A 12 -9.23 -4.58 9.60
CA ILE A 12 -8.26 -3.73 10.30
C ILE A 12 -8.14 -4.22 11.75
N GLU A 13 -6.94 -4.64 12.11
CA GLU A 13 -6.62 -5.29 13.38
C GLU A 13 -5.61 -4.45 14.17
N SER A 14 -5.30 -4.89 15.40
CA SER A 14 -4.22 -4.33 16.23
C SER A 14 -4.29 -2.80 16.39
N ASN A 15 -5.46 -2.29 16.78
CA ASN A 15 -5.70 -0.84 16.93
C ASN A 15 -5.37 -0.01 15.69
N GLY A 16 -5.55 -0.60 14.50
CA GLY A 16 -5.33 0.09 13.23
C GLY A 16 -3.92 -0.09 12.65
N THR A 17 -3.02 -0.83 13.27
CA THR A 17 -1.66 -1.01 12.72
C THR A 17 -1.56 -2.15 11.72
N VAL A 18 -2.51 -3.08 11.73
CA VAL A 18 -2.52 -4.27 10.85
C VAL A 18 -3.71 -4.22 9.90
N ALA A 19 -3.48 -4.55 8.63
CA ALA A 19 -4.51 -4.82 7.66
C ALA A 19 -4.32 -6.27 7.16
N ARG A 20 -5.40 -7.05 7.19
CA ARG A 20 -5.43 -8.45 6.77
C ARG A 20 -6.50 -8.64 5.71
N SER A 21 -6.17 -9.30 4.61
CA SER A 21 -7.17 -9.74 3.63
C SER A 21 -7.59 -11.19 3.92
N ASN A 22 -8.90 -11.42 3.96
CA ASN A 22 -9.45 -12.78 4.08
C ASN A 22 -9.49 -13.53 2.73
N ASP A 23 -9.26 -12.81 1.63
CA ASP A 23 -9.21 -13.35 0.27
C ASP A 23 -8.47 -12.34 -0.63
N SER A 24 -7.14 -12.50 -0.69
CA SER A 24 -6.14 -11.60 -1.27
C SER A 24 -6.19 -11.44 -2.80
N PHE A 25 -7.34 -11.60 -3.45
CA PHE A 25 -7.46 -11.46 -4.91
C PHE A 25 -8.23 -10.22 -5.35
N ASN A 26 -9.16 -9.75 -4.53
CA ASN A 26 -9.95 -8.56 -4.84
C ASN A 26 -10.37 -7.82 -3.57
N ASN A 27 -10.86 -6.60 -3.73
CA ASN A 27 -11.41 -5.74 -2.68
C ASN A 27 -10.48 -5.65 -1.45
N SER A 28 -9.18 -5.50 -1.70
CA SER A 28 -8.13 -5.59 -0.67
C SER A 28 -7.29 -4.32 -0.49
N VAL A 29 -7.81 -3.19 -0.99
CA VAL A 29 -7.17 -1.87 -0.89
C VAL A 29 -7.41 -1.25 0.48
N CYS A 30 -6.37 -0.71 1.09
CA CYS A 30 -6.44 0.02 2.35
C CYS A 30 -5.50 1.23 2.33
N PHE A 31 -5.69 2.14 3.29
CA PHE A 31 -5.02 3.44 3.32
C PHE A 31 -4.37 3.71 4.67
N SER A 32 -3.39 4.62 4.72
CA SER A 32 -3.02 5.25 6.01
C SER A 32 -4.22 6.00 6.60
N SER A 33 -4.34 6.03 7.92
CA SER A 33 -5.43 6.76 8.60
C SER A 33 -5.21 8.27 8.61
N VAL A 34 -3.98 8.71 8.42
CA VAL A 34 -3.55 10.11 8.42
C VAL A 34 -2.71 10.38 7.17
N PRO A 35 -2.64 11.65 6.73
CA PRO A 35 -1.75 12.01 5.64
C PRO A 35 -0.28 11.81 6.03
N ILE A 36 0.53 11.44 5.05
CA ILE A 36 1.99 11.31 5.16
C ILE A 36 2.65 12.59 4.67
N LYS A 37 3.77 12.96 5.30
CA LYS A 37 4.58 14.08 4.84
C LYS A 37 5.47 13.64 3.68
N VAL A 38 5.83 14.60 2.83
CA VAL A 38 6.91 14.42 1.86
C VAL A 38 8.19 14.09 2.64
N GLU A 39 9.00 13.16 2.11
CA GLU A 39 10.18 12.57 2.75
C GLU A 39 9.92 11.75 4.04
N GLU A 40 8.65 11.54 4.42
CA GLU A 40 8.32 10.63 5.52
C GLU A 40 8.56 9.18 5.11
N MET A 41 9.34 8.47 5.93
CA MET A 41 9.63 7.05 5.74
C MET A 41 8.47 6.20 6.25
N ILE A 42 7.84 5.46 5.35
CA ILE A 42 6.75 4.55 5.66
C ILE A 42 7.32 3.13 5.67
N ASN A 43 7.24 2.44 6.80
CA ASN A 43 7.65 1.04 6.89
C ASN A 43 6.42 0.12 6.91
N LEU A 44 6.38 -0.80 5.96
CA LEU A 44 5.31 -1.76 5.76
C LEU A 44 5.87 -3.17 5.86
N LYS A 45 5.54 -3.86 6.95
CA LYS A 45 5.97 -5.24 7.20
C LYS A 45 4.96 -6.23 6.65
N ILE A 46 5.41 -7.24 5.90
CA ILE A 46 4.60 -8.39 5.52
C ILE A 46 4.59 -9.36 6.69
N ILE A 47 3.46 -9.51 7.37
CA ILE A 47 3.37 -10.35 8.59
C ILE A 47 2.82 -11.75 8.30
N ASP A 48 2.08 -11.90 7.20
CA ASP A 48 1.53 -13.19 6.76
C ASP A 48 1.60 -13.31 5.23
N HIS A 49 2.06 -14.46 4.75
CA HIS A 49 2.39 -14.70 3.35
C HIS A 49 2.10 -16.14 2.93
N ASP A 50 1.20 -16.31 1.95
CA ASP A 50 0.87 -17.61 1.36
C ASP A 50 1.91 -18.00 0.30
N ILE A 51 2.83 -18.88 0.68
CA ILE A 51 3.91 -19.39 -0.18
C ILE A 51 3.40 -20.26 -1.34
N HIS A 52 2.16 -20.73 -1.32
CA HIS A 52 1.57 -21.52 -2.41
C HIS A 52 0.95 -20.64 -3.49
N ASN A 53 0.69 -19.38 -3.17
CA ASN A 53 0.16 -18.40 -4.11
C ASN A 53 1.29 -17.84 -4.98
N LYS A 54 1.14 -17.97 -6.31
CA LYS A 54 2.14 -17.54 -7.31
C LYS A 54 1.82 -16.17 -7.91
N TYR A 55 0.81 -15.49 -7.39
CA TYR A 55 0.41 -14.17 -7.85
C TYR A 55 1.10 -13.09 -7.02
N GLU A 56 1.27 -11.95 -7.67
CA GLU A 56 1.93 -10.76 -7.15
C GLU A 56 1.50 -10.39 -5.74
N SER A 57 2.49 -10.33 -4.86
CA SER A 57 2.36 -10.33 -3.39
C SER A 57 1.80 -9.04 -2.79
N LEU A 58 2.06 -7.87 -3.36
CA LEU A 58 1.72 -6.61 -2.71
C LEU A 58 1.81 -5.48 -3.71
N ARG A 59 0.90 -4.52 -3.61
CA ARG A 59 1.04 -3.24 -4.31
C ARG A 59 0.94 -2.11 -3.32
N PHE A 60 1.76 -1.08 -3.51
CA PHE A 60 1.80 0.06 -2.62
C PHE A 60 2.13 1.35 -3.36
N GLY A 61 1.89 2.47 -2.68
CA GLY A 61 2.22 3.80 -3.15
C GLY A 61 1.39 4.85 -2.43
N PHE A 62 0.86 5.80 -3.18
CA PHE A 62 0.25 7.02 -2.65
C PHE A 62 -1.08 7.37 -3.31
N THR A 63 -1.91 8.11 -2.58
CA THR A 63 -3.08 8.81 -3.13
C THR A 63 -3.13 10.23 -2.60
N SER A 64 -3.65 11.15 -3.42
CA SER A 64 -3.97 12.53 -3.03
C SER A 64 -5.44 12.72 -2.68
N LYS A 65 -6.23 11.64 -2.72
CA LYS A 65 -7.62 11.65 -2.30
C LYS A 65 -7.70 11.30 -0.81
N ASP A 66 -8.40 12.12 -0.04
CA ASP A 66 -8.57 11.89 1.41
C ASP A 66 -9.50 10.67 1.65
N PRO A 67 -9.04 9.60 2.33
CA PRO A 67 -9.88 8.46 2.67
C PRO A 67 -11.12 8.80 3.49
N ASN A 68 -11.15 9.92 4.23
CA ASN A 68 -12.35 10.37 4.94
C ASN A 68 -13.43 10.93 4.01
N SER A 69 -13.06 11.29 2.78
CA SER A 69 -13.96 11.83 1.76
C SER A 69 -14.45 10.77 0.76
N MET A 70 -13.92 9.55 0.85
CA MET A 70 -14.31 8.43 -0.01
C MET A 70 -15.39 7.57 0.63
N THR A 71 -16.05 6.75 -0.17
CA THR A 71 -16.86 5.62 0.31
C THR A 71 -16.26 4.27 -0.10
N VAL A 72 -16.68 3.19 0.57
CA VAL A 72 -16.21 1.84 0.25
C VAL A 72 -16.64 1.42 -1.16
N GLU A 73 -17.80 1.89 -1.61
CA GLU A 73 -18.37 1.60 -2.94
C GLU A 73 -17.57 2.25 -4.08
N GLU A 74 -16.82 3.33 -3.79
CA GLU A 74 -15.94 3.99 -4.74
C GLU A 74 -14.61 3.25 -4.93
N LEU A 75 -14.27 2.31 -4.03
CA LEU A 75 -13.07 1.50 -4.13
C LEU A 75 -13.28 0.41 -5.19
N PRO A 76 -12.43 0.34 -6.22
CA PRO A 76 -12.57 -0.70 -7.22
C PRO A 76 -12.18 -2.07 -6.65
N PRO A 77 -12.70 -3.16 -7.23
CA PRO A 77 -12.35 -4.51 -6.82
C PRO A 77 -10.86 -4.84 -6.97
N HIS A 78 -10.14 -4.14 -7.84
CA HIS A 78 -8.71 -4.33 -8.05
C HIS A 78 -8.00 -2.97 -8.12
N SER A 79 -6.88 -2.81 -7.43
CA SER A 79 -6.08 -1.57 -7.55
C SER A 79 -5.39 -1.44 -8.91
N TYR A 80 -5.10 -2.56 -9.59
CA TYR A 80 -4.45 -2.58 -10.90
C TYR A 80 -5.30 -3.39 -11.89
N PRO A 81 -5.56 -2.89 -13.11
CA PRO A 81 -5.17 -1.56 -13.60
C PRO A 81 -5.98 -0.38 -13.02
N THR A 82 -7.09 -0.63 -12.31
CA THR A 82 -8.15 0.37 -12.11
C THR A 82 -7.75 1.59 -11.30
N LEU A 83 -7.23 1.44 -10.06
CA LEU A 83 -6.77 2.61 -9.27
C LEU A 83 -5.53 3.24 -9.89
N ALA A 84 -4.59 2.45 -10.40
CA ALA A 84 -3.35 2.97 -10.97
C ALA A 84 -3.57 3.93 -12.16
N PHE A 85 -4.71 3.84 -12.85
CA PHE A 85 -5.10 4.78 -13.91
C PHE A 85 -6.06 5.88 -13.45
N GLN A 86 -6.55 5.84 -12.21
CA GLN A 86 -7.39 6.89 -11.68
C GLN A 86 -6.55 8.13 -11.29
N PRO A 87 -6.99 9.34 -11.66
CA PRO A 87 -6.34 10.56 -11.21
C PRO A 87 -6.23 10.62 -9.69
N GLY A 88 -5.01 10.93 -9.22
CA GLY A 88 -4.70 11.07 -7.81
C GLY A 88 -4.34 9.77 -7.10
N PHE A 89 -4.10 8.67 -7.82
CA PHE A 89 -3.54 7.43 -7.30
C PHE A 89 -2.25 7.07 -8.03
N TRP A 90 -1.26 6.59 -7.28
CA TRP A 90 0.00 6.09 -7.79
C TRP A 90 0.35 4.81 -7.04
N VAL A 91 0.08 3.66 -7.65
CA VAL A 91 0.25 2.35 -7.03
C VAL A 91 1.07 1.47 -7.97
N LYS A 92 2.10 0.84 -7.44
CA LYS A 92 2.97 -0.09 -8.17
C LYS A 92 3.17 -1.37 -7.38
N PRO A 93 3.39 -2.49 -8.07
CA PRO A 93 3.63 -3.75 -7.41
C PRO A 93 5.05 -3.88 -6.86
N LEU A 94 5.16 -4.57 -5.73
CA LEU A 94 6.43 -5.08 -5.24
C LEU A 94 6.85 -6.29 -6.09
N PRO A 95 8.10 -6.34 -6.59
CA PRO A 95 8.61 -7.56 -7.23
C PRO A 95 8.53 -8.75 -6.27
N ASP A 96 7.94 -9.87 -6.71
CA ASP A 96 7.73 -11.05 -5.85
C ASP A 96 9.02 -11.63 -5.27
N SER A 97 10.15 -11.46 -5.95
CA SER A 97 11.47 -11.88 -5.44
C SER A 97 11.90 -11.13 -4.18
N LEU A 98 11.27 -9.99 -3.87
CA LEU A 98 11.53 -9.19 -2.67
C LEU A 98 10.47 -9.42 -1.58
N ALA A 99 9.37 -10.07 -1.91
CA ALA A 99 8.26 -10.28 -1.01
C ALA A 99 8.42 -11.59 -0.23
N HIS A 100 8.43 -11.49 1.09
CA HIS A 100 8.49 -12.66 1.96
C HIS A 100 7.93 -12.32 3.34
N GLN A 101 7.52 -13.35 4.07
CA GLN A 101 7.04 -13.18 5.44
C GLN A 101 8.15 -12.64 6.34
N GLY A 102 7.83 -11.59 7.10
CA GLY A 102 8.76 -10.89 7.98
C GLY A 102 9.46 -9.71 7.32
N GLY A 103 9.51 -9.66 5.98
CA GLY A 103 10.18 -8.61 5.22
C GLY A 103 9.54 -7.24 5.44
N VAL A 104 10.37 -6.20 5.43
CA VAL A 104 9.95 -4.81 5.63
C VAL A 104 10.25 -3.98 4.38
N VAL A 105 9.20 -3.51 3.74
CA VAL A 105 9.29 -2.52 2.65
C VAL A 105 9.28 -1.14 3.29
N THR A 106 10.33 -0.36 3.04
CA THR A 106 10.40 1.05 3.46
C THR A 106 10.34 1.93 2.23
N TYR A 107 9.47 2.93 2.20
CA TYR A 107 9.34 3.82 1.04
C TYR A 107 8.96 5.24 1.44
N SER A 108 9.33 6.18 0.57
CA SER A 108 9.05 7.62 0.76
C SER A 108 8.94 8.31 -0.60
N VAL A 109 8.27 9.46 -0.62
CA VAL A 109 8.19 10.33 -1.81
C VAL A 109 8.99 11.61 -1.55
N GLY A 110 9.88 11.98 -2.47
CA GLY A 110 10.63 13.23 -2.41
C GLY A 110 9.89 14.42 -3.00
N GLU A 111 10.46 15.63 -2.87
CA GLU A 111 9.86 16.86 -3.40
C GLU A 111 9.67 16.86 -4.92
N SER A 112 10.48 16.11 -5.67
CA SER A 112 10.34 15.93 -7.12
C SER A 112 9.14 15.06 -7.52
N GLY A 113 8.50 14.39 -6.56
CA GLY A 113 7.48 13.37 -6.81
C GLY A 113 8.07 12.00 -7.17
N ASP A 114 9.38 11.82 -6.98
CA ASP A 114 10.04 10.52 -7.08
C ASP A 114 9.82 9.71 -5.81
N VAL A 115 9.46 8.45 -5.97
CA VAL A 115 9.30 7.48 -4.90
C VAL A 115 10.51 6.57 -4.89
N THR A 116 11.16 6.46 -3.75
CA THR A 116 12.24 5.50 -3.52
C THR A 116 11.79 4.42 -2.54
N PHE A 117 12.42 3.26 -2.59
CA PHE A 117 12.12 2.17 -1.67
C PHE A 117 13.35 1.35 -1.30
N ALA A 118 13.27 0.72 -0.13
CA ALA A 118 14.22 -0.24 0.39
C ALA A 118 13.47 -1.49 0.87
N VAL A 119 14.15 -2.63 0.89
CA VAL A 119 13.64 -3.88 1.45
C VAL A 119 14.66 -4.40 2.44
N ASP A 120 14.22 -4.63 3.68
CA ASP A 120 15.07 -5.08 4.80
C ASP A 120 16.31 -4.21 5.03
N GLY A 121 16.16 -2.90 4.82
CA GLY A 121 17.23 -1.91 4.96
C GLY A 121 18.17 -1.83 3.76
N GLU A 122 18.00 -2.66 2.74
CA GLU A 122 18.74 -2.55 1.48
C GLU A 122 18.02 -1.60 0.52
N ASP A 123 18.66 -0.47 0.20
CA ASP A 123 18.16 0.50 -0.76
C ASP A 123 18.03 -0.11 -2.17
N LYS A 124 16.84 0.02 -2.76
CA LYS A 124 16.53 -0.45 -4.11
C LYS A 124 16.41 0.72 -5.10
N GLY A 125 16.55 1.96 -4.63
CA GLY A 125 16.56 3.16 -5.45
C GLY A 125 15.16 3.61 -5.87
N LEU A 126 15.07 4.19 -7.08
CA LEU A 126 13.84 4.71 -7.64
C LEU A 126 12.82 3.59 -7.88
N PHE A 127 11.64 3.72 -7.28
CA PHE A 127 10.52 2.82 -7.49
C PHE A 127 9.64 3.31 -8.66
N PHE A 128 9.17 4.56 -8.60
CA PHE A 128 8.45 5.23 -9.69
C PHE A 128 8.44 6.75 -9.49
N SER A 129 8.08 7.49 -10.53
CA SER A 129 8.02 8.95 -10.52
C SER A 129 6.61 9.46 -10.84
N GLY A 130 6.41 10.77 -10.66
CA GLY A 130 5.21 11.48 -11.11
C GLY A 130 4.12 11.63 -10.04
N VAL A 131 4.47 11.44 -8.76
CA VAL A 131 3.55 11.75 -7.66
C VAL A 131 3.39 13.26 -7.52
N HIS A 132 2.15 13.74 -7.50
CA HIS A 132 1.89 15.16 -7.26
C HIS A 132 1.91 15.47 -5.77
N VAL A 133 2.99 16.11 -5.29
CA VAL A 133 3.20 16.42 -3.87
C VAL A 133 2.63 17.77 -3.42
N SER A 134 1.88 18.46 -4.28
CA SER A 134 1.25 19.76 -3.96
C SER A 134 0.02 19.66 -3.06
N LYS A 135 -0.43 18.43 -2.77
CA LYS A 135 -1.57 18.12 -1.90
C LYS A 135 -1.13 17.12 -0.82
N PRO A 136 -1.84 17.03 0.31
CA PRO A 136 -1.64 15.94 1.26
C PRO A 136 -1.74 14.59 0.56
N LEU A 137 -0.88 13.66 0.98
CA LEU A 137 -0.83 12.31 0.45
C LEU A 137 -1.19 11.31 1.55
N TRP A 138 -1.77 10.18 1.16
CA TRP A 138 -1.97 9.03 2.03
C TRP A 138 -1.27 7.82 1.42
N ALA A 139 -0.75 6.94 2.28
CA ALA A 139 -0.27 5.64 1.85
C ALA A 139 -1.45 4.83 1.31
N VAL A 140 -1.24 4.13 0.19
CA VAL A 140 -2.19 3.16 -0.38
C VAL A 140 -1.50 1.81 -0.40
N VAL A 141 -2.20 0.77 0.04
CA VAL A 141 -1.72 -0.61 0.00
C VAL A 141 -2.83 -1.51 -0.52
N ASP A 142 -2.54 -2.34 -1.52
CA ASP A 142 -3.42 -3.41 -1.99
C ASP A 142 -2.82 -4.75 -1.57
N ILE A 143 -3.48 -5.42 -0.62
CA ILE A 143 -3.08 -6.73 -0.11
C ILE A 143 -3.50 -7.76 -1.15
N HIS A 144 -2.56 -8.21 -1.97
CA HIS A 144 -2.87 -9.02 -3.15
C HIS A 144 -2.02 -10.30 -3.19
N GLY A 145 -2.48 -11.32 -3.91
CA GLY A 145 -1.71 -12.52 -4.21
C GLY A 145 -1.19 -13.19 -2.95
N SER A 146 0.14 -13.35 -2.87
CA SER A 146 0.76 -14.06 -1.76
C SER A 146 0.82 -13.29 -0.44
N ALA A 147 0.66 -11.96 -0.36
CA ALA A 147 0.52 -11.33 0.96
C ALA A 147 -0.91 -11.48 1.50
N VAL A 148 -1.01 -11.88 2.76
CA VAL A 148 -2.28 -12.07 3.46
C VAL A 148 -2.49 -10.97 4.50
N ALA A 149 -1.41 -10.50 5.13
CA ALA A 149 -1.50 -9.40 6.08
C ALA A 149 -0.22 -8.57 6.11
N VAL A 150 -0.42 -7.27 6.34
CA VAL A 150 0.64 -6.26 6.43
C VAL A 150 0.44 -5.39 7.65
N GLN A 151 1.55 -4.82 8.13
CA GLN A 151 1.57 -3.97 9.31
C GLN A 151 2.37 -2.69 9.02
N PHE A 152 1.81 -1.53 9.36
CA PHE A 152 2.63 -0.33 9.48
C PHE A 152 3.46 -0.42 10.76
N VAL A 153 4.77 -0.26 10.64
CA VAL A 153 5.72 -0.34 11.77
C VAL A 153 6.50 0.96 11.89
N GLY A 154 6.63 1.49 13.11
CA GLY A 154 7.25 2.79 13.38
C GLY A 154 6.91 3.28 14.78
#